data_AF-A0A5J4WA57-F1
#
_entry.id   AF-A0A5J4WA57-F1
#
_cell.length_a   1.000
_cell.length_b   1.000
_cell.length_c   1.000
_cell.angle_alpha   90.00
_cell.angle_beta   90.00
_cell.angle_gamma   90.00
#
_symmetry.space_group_name_H-M   'P 1'
#
loop_
_entity.id
_entity.type
_entity.pdbx_description
1 polymer ?
#
loop_
_entity_poly.entity_id
_entity_poly.type
_entity_poly.pdbx_seq_one_letter_code
_entity_poly.pdbx_strand_id
1 'polypeptide(L)'
;MLSQSSSLVQLQSGSPMSLATQSIADPIRKEEILRSYPPNLSQFQEIGFGRKVQTESGEWIEKRVRPDVHFRGEDGKEQLVFYNNHIVQLKELISDKLDCELEEHSFLLYTLKDGILKNSRKAKMGALNVTPTISSLFKVYLSFPIAIGVRIAGAVIDDYSAAQQKAMFLSSLCSNLNYAGQHYGIQLDGSDSVCTVFVDRDLKQLITLEKQDAYSTVEKEYSQLMSSRLSDRETVLAMNGLLDRYKVEWKPRASDMDAVHFCFPLNRTSYYLARLEKDLQHKDLPTLEAMYELRKKVNCLTLEYRFMMAENTMPILEIRIDRCKILVETEAMTMMFLDRSEIQKFQTELEKELDRKASNITGKFDFKPLTGAELRSLANDLKPESYQGMLDLMDRKLVDMGAERDIQICRSAASCAKVAIKTNGKDLQLTVQGGFPSAPASTSPTFTEQDVKEYTEAEKTIKDAAGRKEVDTPPAVGNKSSEKRQENPTTLGRAVRDFNLNPSDIDGLLKSFEHFIESRRIEGQIRLMKNQREYIEKIKEKEEKFINSFKLYIQMIRCSFPGRTNFGGALITEDRSSETRDVLVDGRVIRGNVTMREYIVREIQRMEEFI
;
A
#
# COMPACT_ATOMS: atom_id res chain seq x y z
N MET A 1 -78.78 -16.93 -3.27
CA MET A 1 -79.06 -15.79 -4.15
C MET A 1 -77.79 -15.45 -4.89
N LEU A 2 -77.84 -15.54 -6.24
CA LEU A 2 -77.24 -14.67 -7.28
C LEU A 2 -75.86 -14.02 -7.00
N SER A 3 -74.89 -13.94 -7.92
CA SER A 3 -74.64 -14.45 -9.27
C SER A 3 -73.24 -13.94 -9.68
N GLN A 4 -72.50 -14.76 -10.45
CA GLN A 4 -71.47 -14.50 -11.48
C GLN A 4 -70.99 -13.05 -11.73
N SER A 5 -69.70 -12.78 -11.96
CA SER A 5 -68.89 -13.12 -13.16
C SER A 5 -67.38 -12.89 -12.87
N SER A 6 -66.44 -13.82 -13.14
CA SER A 6 -65.82 -14.21 -14.41
C SER A 6 -65.28 -13.06 -15.28
N SER A 7 -63.98 -12.81 -15.20
CA SER A 7 -63.14 -12.58 -16.38
C SER A 7 -61.71 -13.09 -16.12
N LEU A 8 -61.23 -13.88 -17.08
CA LEU A 8 -60.05 -14.72 -17.02
C LEU A 8 -59.24 -14.35 -18.26
N VAL A 9 -58.05 -13.76 -18.11
CA VAL A 9 -57.08 -13.62 -19.21
C VAL A 9 -55.64 -13.72 -18.68
N GLN A 10 -55.02 -14.85 -19.05
CA GLN A 10 -53.60 -15.09 -19.32
C GLN A 10 -52.56 -15.04 -18.18
N LEU A 11 -52.36 -16.24 -17.61
CA LEU A 11 -51.02 -16.74 -17.26
C LEU A 11 -50.11 -16.71 -18.51
N GLN A 12 -49.20 -15.75 -18.56
CA GLN A 12 -47.97 -15.89 -19.35
C GLN A 12 -46.88 -16.46 -18.45
N SER A 13 -46.31 -17.56 -18.92
CA SER A 13 -45.16 -18.28 -18.41
C SER A 13 -43.97 -17.35 -18.12
N GLY A 14 -43.67 -17.16 -16.84
CA GLY A 14 -42.36 -16.72 -16.37
C GLY A 14 -41.45 -17.92 -16.19
N SER A 15 -40.39 -17.98 -16.99
CA SER A 15 -39.39 -19.05 -17.09
C SER A 15 -38.75 -19.47 -15.75
N PRO A 16 -38.28 -20.73 -15.63
CA PRO A 16 -37.55 -21.26 -14.45
C PRO A 16 -36.09 -20.75 -14.35
N MET A 17 -35.86 -19.48 -14.65
CA MET A 17 -34.52 -18.90 -14.86
C MET A 17 -33.97 -18.12 -13.65
N SER A 18 -34.55 -18.28 -12.45
CA SER A 18 -34.07 -17.55 -11.25
C SER A 18 -33.28 -18.39 -10.23
N LEU A 19 -33.38 -19.72 -10.24
CA LEU A 19 -32.60 -20.55 -9.30
C LEU A 19 -31.18 -20.89 -9.79
N ALA A 20 -31.00 -21.08 -11.11
CA ALA A 20 -29.68 -21.42 -11.67
C ALA A 20 -28.68 -20.25 -11.60
N THR A 21 -29.18 -19.01 -11.66
CA THR A 21 -28.36 -17.79 -11.66
C THR A 21 -27.88 -17.41 -10.25
N GLN A 22 -28.66 -17.72 -9.20
CA GLN A 22 -28.22 -17.57 -7.81
C GLN A 22 -27.14 -18.61 -7.45
N SER A 23 -27.29 -19.87 -7.91
CA SER A 23 -26.34 -20.95 -7.64
C SER A 23 -24.93 -20.73 -8.18
N ILE A 24 -24.74 -19.90 -9.21
CA ILE A 24 -23.42 -19.57 -9.80
C ILE A 24 -22.85 -18.28 -9.17
N ALA A 25 -23.72 -17.38 -8.69
CA ALA A 25 -23.30 -16.15 -8.03
C ALA A 25 -22.71 -16.38 -6.63
N ASP A 26 -23.23 -17.36 -5.88
CA ASP A 26 -22.81 -17.62 -4.49
C ASP A 26 -21.34 -18.10 -4.39
N PRO A 27 -20.84 -19.02 -5.24
CA PRO A 27 -19.42 -19.40 -5.23
C PRO A 27 -18.49 -18.25 -5.60
N ILE A 28 -18.87 -17.44 -6.60
CA ILE A 28 -18.09 -16.26 -7.04
C ILE A 28 -17.99 -15.24 -5.92
N ARG A 29 -19.13 -14.95 -5.26
CA ARG A 29 -19.18 -14.00 -4.14
C ARG A 29 -18.39 -14.49 -2.93
N LYS A 30 -18.49 -15.78 -2.60
CA LYS A 30 -17.70 -16.39 -1.54
C LYS A 30 -16.20 -16.26 -1.82
N GLU A 31 -15.77 -16.55 -3.04
CA GLU A 31 -14.37 -16.42 -3.43
C GLU A 31 -13.89 -14.97 -3.40
N GLU A 32 -14.72 -14.01 -3.82
CA GLU A 32 -14.44 -12.58 -3.73
C GLU A 32 -14.22 -12.13 -2.28
N ILE A 33 -15.10 -12.53 -1.35
CA ILE A 33 -14.97 -12.22 0.08
C ILE A 33 -13.70 -12.83 0.65
N LEU A 34 -13.38 -14.09 0.33
CA LEU A 34 -12.17 -14.74 0.82
C LEU A 34 -10.89 -14.05 0.30
N ARG A 35 -10.88 -13.59 -0.95
CA ARG A 35 -9.74 -12.86 -1.54
C ARG A 35 -9.58 -11.45 -0.97
N SER A 36 -10.67 -10.81 -0.58
CA SER A 36 -10.70 -9.41 -0.10
C SER A 36 -10.88 -9.29 1.41
N TYR A 37 -10.83 -10.40 2.15
CA TYR A 37 -11.13 -10.41 3.58
C TYR A 37 -10.19 -9.47 4.34
N PRO A 38 -10.69 -8.54 5.18
CA PRO A 38 -9.84 -7.52 5.77
C PRO A 38 -8.89 -8.10 6.81
N PRO A 39 -7.64 -7.59 6.92
CA PRO A 39 -6.72 -8.01 7.96
C PRO A 39 -7.22 -7.57 9.35
N ASN A 40 -6.82 -8.26 10.40
CA ASN A 40 -7.20 -7.88 11.77
C ASN A 40 -6.32 -6.75 12.31
N LEU A 41 -6.77 -5.49 12.19
CA LEU A 41 -5.96 -4.31 12.57
C LEU A 41 -5.60 -4.27 14.06
N SER A 42 -6.40 -4.88 14.92
CA SER A 42 -6.18 -4.93 16.37
C SER A 42 -4.89 -5.68 16.78
N GLN A 43 -4.25 -6.41 15.87
CA GLN A 43 -3.02 -7.15 16.15
C GLN A 43 -1.75 -6.36 15.81
N PHE A 44 -1.86 -5.25 15.09
CA PHE A 44 -0.71 -4.58 14.50
C PHE A 44 -0.08 -3.50 15.38
N GLN A 45 -0.60 -3.24 16.58
CA GLN A 45 -0.03 -2.20 17.45
C GLN A 45 1.21 -2.71 18.18
N GLU A 46 2.41 -2.35 17.74
CA GLU A 46 3.65 -2.73 18.42
C GLU A 46 4.49 -1.50 18.74
N ILE A 47 4.88 -1.40 20.02
CA ILE A 47 5.64 -0.27 20.53
C ILE A 47 6.93 -0.77 21.15
N GLY A 48 8.02 -0.20 20.65
CA GLY A 48 9.35 -0.32 21.22
C GLY A 48 9.56 0.70 22.33
N PHE A 49 10.35 0.32 23.31
CA PHE A 49 10.75 1.20 24.41
C PHE A 49 12.27 1.43 24.43
N GLY A 50 12.96 1.23 23.31
CA GLY A 50 14.39 1.43 23.15
C GLY A 50 15.27 0.27 23.61
N ARG A 51 14.70 -0.85 24.07
CA ARG A 51 15.47 -2.02 24.53
C ARG A 51 15.82 -2.93 23.35
N LYS A 52 17.10 -3.05 23.01
CA LYS A 52 17.60 -4.02 22.02
C LYS A 52 18.19 -5.25 22.70
N VAL A 53 17.88 -6.44 22.20
CA VAL A 53 18.42 -7.73 22.65
C VAL A 53 19.11 -8.38 21.46
N GLN A 54 20.27 -8.99 21.71
CA GLN A 54 20.96 -9.76 20.68
C GLN A 54 20.32 -11.16 20.59
N THR A 55 19.91 -11.54 19.40
CA THR A 55 19.38 -12.87 19.08
C THR A 55 20.50 -13.91 19.02
N GLU A 56 20.12 -15.19 19.00
CA GLU A 56 21.06 -16.31 18.81
C GLU A 56 21.86 -16.22 17.50
N SER A 57 21.30 -15.57 16.48
CA SER A 57 21.97 -15.28 15.20
C SER A 57 22.91 -14.06 15.26
N GLY A 58 23.00 -13.39 16.41
CA GLY A 58 23.84 -12.21 16.60
C GLY A 58 23.19 -10.88 16.20
N GLU A 59 21.94 -10.90 15.71
CA GLU A 59 21.20 -9.70 15.30
C GLU A 59 20.60 -8.96 16.51
N TRP A 60 20.72 -7.64 16.54
CA TRP A 60 20.11 -6.80 17.56
C TRP A 60 18.67 -6.46 17.20
N ILE A 61 17.71 -7.01 17.96
CA ILE A 61 16.28 -6.76 17.77
C ILE A 61 15.75 -5.96 18.96
N GLU A 62 14.96 -4.93 18.68
CA GLU A 62 14.25 -4.21 19.73
C GLU A 62 13.12 -5.07 20.30
N LYS A 63 13.10 -5.27 21.62
CA LYS A 63 12.00 -5.91 22.35
C LYS A 63 10.78 -4.98 22.34
N ARG A 64 9.66 -5.54 21.92
CA ARG A 64 8.39 -4.82 21.69
C ARG A 64 7.29 -5.38 22.55
N VAL A 65 6.33 -4.52 22.85
CA VAL A 65 5.09 -4.91 23.52
C VAL A 65 3.89 -4.49 22.68
N ARG A 66 2.79 -5.21 22.85
CA ARG A 66 1.52 -4.92 22.17
C ARG A 66 0.56 -4.29 23.17
N PRO A 67 0.41 -2.96 23.21
CA PRO A 67 -0.63 -2.36 24.01
C PRO A 67 -2.00 -2.66 23.42
N ASP A 68 -2.99 -2.74 24.30
CA ASP A 68 -4.39 -2.91 23.94
C ASP A 68 -5.01 -1.59 23.45
N VAL A 69 -4.48 -0.43 23.88
CA VAL A 69 -4.87 0.92 23.44
C VAL A 69 -3.66 1.86 23.46
N HIS A 70 -3.58 2.77 22.50
CA HIS A 70 -2.58 3.84 22.44
C HIS A 70 -3.26 5.17 22.11
N PHE A 71 -3.14 6.14 22.99
CA PHE A 71 -3.79 7.42 22.81
C PHE A 71 -2.92 8.55 23.38
N ARG A 72 -3.38 9.78 23.17
CA ARG A 72 -2.82 10.97 23.79
C ARG A 72 -3.84 11.45 24.82
N GLY A 73 -3.43 11.53 26.09
CA GLY A 73 -4.30 12.00 27.16
C GLY A 73 -4.55 13.51 27.08
N GLU A 74 -5.47 14.01 27.89
CA GLU A 74 -5.79 15.45 27.99
C GLU A 74 -4.57 16.31 28.38
N ASP A 75 -3.58 15.72 29.05
CA ASP A 75 -2.31 16.36 29.40
C ASP A 75 -1.31 16.43 28.24
N GLY A 76 -1.71 15.96 27.05
CA GLY A 76 -0.89 15.92 25.84
C GLY A 76 0.13 14.77 25.83
N LYS A 77 0.19 13.95 26.88
CA LYS A 77 1.15 12.83 26.96
C LYS A 77 0.62 11.59 26.28
N GLU A 78 1.56 10.82 25.75
CA GLU A 78 1.31 9.55 25.10
C GLU A 78 1.12 8.44 26.13
N GLN A 79 -0.05 7.80 26.11
CA GLN A 79 -0.46 6.81 27.09
C GLN A 79 -0.80 5.47 26.43
N LEU A 80 -0.43 4.39 27.12
CA LEU A 80 -0.58 3.01 26.69
C LEU A 80 -1.36 2.22 27.71
N VAL A 81 -2.31 1.43 27.24
CA VAL A 81 -3.19 0.61 28.09
C VAL A 81 -2.93 -0.86 27.83
N PHE A 82 -2.84 -1.63 28.91
CA PHE A 82 -2.64 -3.08 28.88
C PHE A 82 -3.68 -3.78 29.77
N TYR A 83 -4.22 -4.88 29.27
CA TYR A 83 -5.09 -5.79 30.03
C TYR A 83 -4.34 -7.06 30.44
N ASN A 84 -4.99 -7.94 31.21
CA ASN A 84 -4.38 -9.12 31.86
C ASN A 84 -3.47 -9.94 30.94
N ASN A 85 -3.90 -10.17 29.70
CA ASN A 85 -3.20 -11.00 28.70
C ASN A 85 -1.88 -10.40 28.20
N HIS A 86 -1.65 -9.09 28.38
CA HIS A 86 -0.41 -8.41 27.96
C HIS A 86 0.45 -7.93 29.14
N ILE A 87 0.03 -8.15 30.39
CA ILE A 87 0.79 -7.79 31.60
C ILE A 87 2.16 -8.49 31.63
N VAL A 88 2.22 -9.77 31.26
CA VAL A 88 3.49 -10.54 31.28
C VAL A 88 4.50 -9.93 30.29
N GLN A 89 4.04 -9.63 29.08
CA GLN A 89 4.88 -9.04 28.04
C GLN A 89 5.44 -7.68 28.48
N LEU A 90 4.59 -6.83 29.07
CA LEU A 90 5.00 -5.54 29.63
C LEU A 90 6.02 -5.72 30.77
N LYS A 91 5.77 -6.66 31.69
CA LYS A 91 6.68 -6.94 32.81
C LYS A 91 8.06 -7.38 32.35
N GLU A 92 8.11 -8.30 31.39
CA GLU A 92 9.39 -8.79 30.85
C GLU A 92 10.20 -7.69 30.19
N LEU A 93 9.56 -6.74 29.49
CA LEU A 93 10.25 -5.58 28.94
C LEU A 93 10.81 -4.67 30.04
N ILE A 94 10.03 -4.41 31.09
CA ILE A 94 10.44 -3.53 32.20
C ILE A 94 11.54 -4.19 33.03
N SER A 95 11.48 -5.51 33.23
CA SER A 95 12.54 -6.28 33.88
C SER A 95 13.85 -6.16 33.12
N ASP A 96 13.83 -6.33 31.80
CA ASP A 96 15.04 -6.18 30.97
C ASP A 96 15.59 -4.75 31.05
N LYS A 97 14.73 -3.73 31.06
CA LYS A 97 15.14 -2.34 31.25
C LYS A 97 15.79 -2.11 32.62
N LEU A 98 15.23 -2.71 33.67
CA LEU A 98 15.82 -2.65 35.00
C LEU A 98 17.21 -3.29 35.02
N ASP A 99 17.37 -4.45 34.39
CA ASP A 99 18.65 -5.14 34.32
C ASP A 99 19.68 -4.29 33.57
N CYS A 100 19.32 -3.66 32.44
CA CYS A 100 20.19 -2.71 31.75
C CYS A 100 20.58 -1.52 32.61
N GLU A 101 19.62 -0.89 33.30
CA GLU A 101 19.89 0.23 34.19
C GLU A 101 20.89 -0.17 35.28
N LEU A 102 20.75 -1.38 35.83
CA LEU A 102 21.66 -1.92 36.85
C LEU A 102 23.04 -2.31 36.28
N GLU A 103 23.15 -2.61 34.99
CA GLU A 103 24.42 -2.91 34.31
C GLU A 103 25.16 -1.64 33.92
N GLU A 104 24.49 -0.71 33.24
CA GLU A 104 25.01 0.60 32.82
C GLU A 104 25.49 1.41 34.02
N HIS A 105 24.75 1.35 35.12
CA HIS A 105 25.08 2.04 36.37
C HIS A 105 25.58 1.08 37.46
N SER A 106 26.17 -0.06 37.06
CA SER A 106 26.62 -1.12 37.98
C SER A 106 27.55 -0.63 39.10
N PHE A 107 28.46 0.30 38.79
CA PHE A 107 29.34 0.90 39.78
C PHE A 107 28.60 1.83 40.76
N LEU A 108 27.67 2.64 40.24
CA LEU A 108 26.87 3.58 41.04
C LEU A 108 25.88 2.83 41.95
N LEU A 109 25.18 1.82 41.43
CA LEU A 109 24.09 1.13 42.12
C LEU A 109 24.52 -0.14 42.87
N TYR A 110 25.82 -0.43 42.93
CA TYR A 110 26.37 -1.69 43.48
C TYR A 110 25.77 -2.06 44.85
N THR A 111 25.68 -1.10 45.77
CA THR A 111 25.19 -1.36 47.15
C THR A 111 23.67 -1.50 47.26
N LEU A 112 22.92 -1.09 46.23
CA LEU A 112 21.46 -1.13 46.21
C LEU A 112 20.91 -2.25 45.32
N LYS A 113 21.73 -2.80 44.41
CA LYS A 113 21.35 -3.78 43.40
C LYS A 113 20.50 -4.92 43.96
N ASP A 114 20.96 -5.58 45.03
CA ASP A 114 20.23 -6.71 45.62
C ASP A 114 18.88 -6.31 46.22
N GLY A 115 18.80 -5.12 46.83
CA GLY A 115 17.55 -4.58 47.38
C GLY A 115 16.55 -4.25 46.27
N ILE A 116 17.02 -3.65 45.18
CA ILE A 116 16.23 -3.30 43.99
C ILE A 116 15.71 -4.57 43.32
N LEU A 117 16.57 -5.57 43.08
CA LEU A 117 16.17 -6.85 42.50
C LEU A 117 15.21 -7.62 43.40
N LYS A 118 15.48 -7.67 44.71
CA LYS A 118 14.56 -8.30 45.68
C LYS A 118 13.20 -7.63 45.67
N ASN A 119 13.13 -6.30 45.52
CA ASN A 119 11.88 -5.58 45.42
C ASN A 119 11.13 -5.89 44.12
N SER A 120 11.82 -5.93 42.98
CA SER A 120 11.22 -6.20 41.67
C SER A 120 10.52 -7.56 41.58
N ARG A 121 11.01 -8.54 42.37
CA ARG A 121 10.47 -9.90 42.46
C ARG A 121 9.32 -10.03 43.46
N LYS A 122 9.01 -8.99 44.25
CA LYS A 122 7.83 -9.00 45.12
C LYS A 122 6.57 -8.93 44.27
N ALA A 123 5.46 -9.33 44.87
CA ALA A 123 4.11 -9.10 44.36
C ALA A 123 3.37 -8.25 45.39
N LYS A 124 3.77 -6.98 45.50
CA LYS A 124 3.15 -6.02 46.42
C LYS A 124 2.79 -4.76 45.66
N MET A 125 1.55 -4.32 45.82
CA MET A 125 1.09 -3.02 45.38
C MET A 125 1.74 -1.95 46.27
N GLY A 126 2.54 -1.08 45.69
CA GLY A 126 3.24 0.01 46.39
C GLY A 126 3.00 1.37 45.72
N ALA A 127 3.14 2.44 46.50
CA ALA A 127 3.15 3.80 45.96
C ALA A 127 4.34 3.98 45.00
N LEU A 128 4.09 4.59 43.84
CA LEU A 128 5.10 4.83 42.80
C LEU A 128 5.99 6.05 43.06
N ASN A 129 5.72 6.80 44.13
CA ASN A 129 6.50 7.97 44.50
C ASN A 129 7.82 7.55 45.15
N VAL A 130 8.89 7.56 44.36
CA VAL A 130 10.26 7.35 44.85
C VAL A 130 10.83 8.70 45.26
N THR A 131 10.74 9.06 46.53
CA THR A 131 11.53 10.16 47.09
C THR A 131 12.94 9.66 47.43
N PRO A 132 14.03 10.33 46.97
CA PRO A 132 15.38 9.93 47.32
C PRO A 132 15.57 10.08 48.84
N THR A 133 15.87 8.99 49.54
CA THR A 133 16.17 9.06 50.96
C THR A 133 17.60 9.58 51.14
N ILE A 134 17.75 10.72 51.81
CA ILE A 134 19.03 11.45 52.05
C ILE A 134 20.15 10.53 52.59
N SER A 135 19.82 9.44 53.28
CA SER A 135 20.79 8.48 53.81
C SER A 135 21.53 7.66 52.73
N SER A 136 20.98 7.51 51.53
CA SER A 136 21.59 6.76 50.43
C SER A 136 22.70 7.56 49.72
N LEU A 137 22.53 8.88 49.60
CA LEU A 137 23.55 9.80 49.07
C LEU A 137 24.77 9.87 50.00
N PHE A 138 24.54 9.79 51.31
CA PHE A 138 25.60 9.78 52.32
C PHE A 138 26.51 8.54 52.25
N LYS A 139 25.98 7.37 51.85
CA LYS A 139 26.76 6.13 51.74
C LYS A 139 27.69 6.13 50.53
N VAL A 140 27.26 6.67 49.39
CA VAL A 140 28.12 6.83 48.20
C VAL A 140 29.28 7.77 48.51
N TYR A 141 29.00 8.88 49.21
CA TYR A 141 30.00 9.86 49.63
C TYR A 141 31.10 9.28 50.53
N LEU A 142 30.75 8.29 51.36
CA LEU A 142 31.69 7.60 52.28
C LEU A 142 32.47 6.45 51.61
N SER A 143 32.01 5.92 50.48
CA SER A 143 32.69 4.85 49.74
C SER A 143 33.66 5.33 48.66
N PHE A 144 33.67 6.63 48.33
CA PHE A 144 34.63 7.21 47.38
C PHE A 144 35.86 7.80 48.11
N PRO A 145 37.09 7.38 47.77
CA PRO A 145 38.28 8.03 48.27
C PRO A 145 38.32 9.49 47.79
N ILE A 146 38.41 10.40 48.76
CA ILE A 146 38.52 11.85 48.62
C ILE A 146 39.65 12.20 47.64
N ALA A 147 39.32 12.77 46.46
CA ALA A 147 40.14 13.77 45.73
C ALA A 147 39.69 13.98 44.25
N ILE A 148 38.43 14.25 43.93
CA ILE A 148 38.08 14.86 42.63
C ILE A 148 36.99 15.92 42.85
N GLY A 149 37.25 17.14 42.37
CA GLY A 149 36.66 18.40 42.82
C GLY A 149 35.13 18.47 42.91
N VAL A 150 34.66 19.42 43.73
CA VAL A 150 33.27 19.68 44.13
C VAL A 150 32.25 19.74 42.97
N ARG A 151 32.68 20.01 41.73
CA ARG A 151 31.82 19.95 40.53
C ARG A 151 31.63 18.55 39.95
N ILE A 152 32.65 17.68 40.04
CA ILE A 152 32.57 16.29 39.59
C ILE A 152 31.80 15.45 40.62
N ALA A 153 31.95 15.76 41.92
CA ALA A 153 31.11 15.17 42.96
C ALA A 153 29.62 15.53 42.78
N GLY A 154 29.30 16.78 42.42
CA GLY A 154 27.92 17.19 42.11
C GLY A 154 27.32 16.42 40.93
N ALA A 155 28.04 16.34 39.80
CA ALA A 155 27.59 15.59 38.63
C ALA A 155 27.41 14.08 38.92
N VAL A 156 28.34 13.46 39.64
CA VAL A 156 28.24 12.04 40.05
C VAL A 156 27.07 11.81 41.02
N ILE A 157 26.75 12.78 41.89
CA ILE A 157 25.59 12.71 42.80
C ILE A 157 24.28 12.83 42.03
N ASP A 158 24.20 13.75 41.06
CA ASP A 158 23.02 13.94 40.22
C ASP A 158 22.78 12.71 39.33
N ASP A 159 23.83 12.17 38.70
CA ASP A 159 23.78 10.95 37.91
C ASP A 159 23.40 9.71 38.76
N TYR A 160 23.97 9.59 39.97
CA TYR A 160 23.60 8.53 40.92
C TYR A 160 22.13 8.64 41.36
N SER A 161 21.67 9.84 41.71
CA SER A 161 20.28 10.08 42.13
C SER A 161 19.30 9.75 41.01
N ALA A 162 19.61 10.16 39.78
CA ALA A 162 18.80 9.86 38.61
C ALA A 162 18.74 8.35 38.32
N ALA A 163 19.89 7.67 38.29
CA ALA A 163 19.98 6.22 38.08
C ALA A 163 19.25 5.44 39.20
N GLN A 164 19.42 5.86 40.45
CA GLN A 164 18.74 5.23 41.59
C GLN A 164 17.22 5.40 41.51
N GLN A 165 16.73 6.60 41.21
CA GLN A 165 15.29 6.85 41.08
C GLN A 165 14.68 6.01 39.95
N LYS A 166 15.35 5.96 38.80
CA LYS A 166 14.91 5.17 37.65
C LYS A 166 14.90 3.67 37.95
N ALA A 167 15.96 3.12 38.53
CA ALA A 167 16.03 1.71 38.91
C ALA A 167 14.98 1.32 39.97
N MET A 168 14.76 2.18 40.98
CA MET A 168 13.73 1.97 42.01
C MET A 168 12.32 2.06 41.45
N PHE A 169 12.08 2.96 40.50
CA PHE A 169 10.81 3.07 39.78
C PHE A 169 10.53 1.81 38.96
N LEU A 170 11.48 1.38 38.12
CA LEU A 170 11.34 0.16 37.30
C LEU A 170 11.13 -1.08 38.17
N SER A 171 11.86 -1.19 39.28
CA SER A 171 11.68 -2.26 40.27
C SER A 171 10.29 -2.26 40.90
N SER A 172 9.79 -1.09 41.31
CA SER A 172 8.44 -0.98 41.89
C SER A 172 7.36 -1.32 40.86
N LEU A 173 7.58 -0.94 39.61
CA LEU A 173 6.70 -1.28 38.50
C LEU A 173 6.66 -2.80 38.25
N CYS A 174 7.82 -3.48 38.23
CA CYS A 174 7.88 -4.94 38.18
C CYS A 174 7.09 -5.59 39.34
N SER A 175 7.22 -5.06 40.55
CA SER A 175 6.48 -5.57 41.73
C SER A 175 4.97 -5.42 41.57
N ASN A 176 4.50 -4.27 41.08
CA ASN A 176 3.08 -4.00 40.84
C ASN A 176 2.52 -4.91 39.73
N LEU A 177 3.28 -5.15 38.66
CA LEU A 177 2.86 -6.06 37.58
C LEU A 177 2.86 -7.53 38.02
N ASN A 178 3.81 -7.95 38.88
CA ASN A 178 3.76 -9.26 39.53
C ASN A 178 2.52 -9.41 40.41
N TYR A 179 2.18 -8.38 41.20
CA TYR A 179 0.95 -8.35 41.99
C TYR A 179 -0.28 -8.52 41.09
N ALA A 180 -0.38 -7.76 40.00
CA ALA A 180 -1.52 -7.84 39.11
C ALA A 180 -1.67 -9.22 38.45
N GLY A 181 -0.56 -9.79 37.96
CA GLY A 181 -0.58 -11.15 37.40
C GLY A 181 -1.00 -12.22 38.42
N GLN A 182 -0.64 -12.07 39.70
CA GLN A 182 -1.02 -13.02 40.76
C GLN A 182 -2.45 -12.83 41.25
N HIS A 183 -2.90 -11.59 41.42
CA HIS A 183 -4.20 -11.27 42.03
C HIS A 183 -5.36 -11.23 41.04
N TYR A 184 -5.10 -10.82 39.79
CA TYR A 184 -6.12 -10.67 38.76
C TYR A 184 -5.99 -11.71 37.64
N GLY A 185 -4.90 -12.49 37.65
CA GLY A 185 -4.58 -13.46 36.61
C GLY A 185 -3.99 -12.82 35.35
N ILE A 186 -3.45 -13.68 34.48
CA ILE A 186 -2.77 -13.28 33.23
C ILE A 186 -3.59 -13.65 31.97
N GLN A 187 -4.84 -14.09 32.14
CA GLN A 187 -5.74 -14.44 31.04
C GLN A 187 -7.00 -13.58 31.13
N LEU A 188 -7.57 -13.26 29.97
CA LEU A 188 -8.84 -12.54 29.88
C LEU A 188 -10.03 -13.47 29.66
N ASP A 189 -9.87 -14.59 28.97
CA ASP A 189 -10.99 -15.44 28.53
C ASP A 189 -11.82 -15.95 29.73
N GLY A 190 -13.06 -15.48 29.81
CA GLY A 190 -13.98 -15.79 30.91
C GLY A 190 -13.55 -15.25 32.27
N SER A 191 -12.70 -14.21 32.31
CA SER A 191 -12.16 -13.67 33.56
C SER A 191 -13.18 -12.82 34.34
N ASP A 192 -13.24 -13.07 35.65
CA ASP A 192 -14.03 -12.32 36.64
C ASP A 192 -13.25 -11.16 37.27
N SER A 193 -11.98 -11.02 36.89
CA SER A 193 -11.03 -10.09 37.49
C SER A 193 -10.22 -9.38 36.42
N VAL A 194 -10.90 -8.68 35.52
CA VAL A 194 -10.22 -7.86 34.51
C VAL A 194 -9.51 -6.68 35.19
N CYS A 195 -8.22 -6.54 34.90
CA CYS A 195 -7.32 -5.51 35.38
C CYS A 195 -6.82 -4.68 34.20
N THR A 196 -6.71 -3.38 34.42
CA THR A 196 -6.18 -2.43 33.44
C THR A 196 -4.95 -1.74 34.00
N VAL A 197 -3.91 -1.64 33.18
CA VAL A 197 -2.65 -0.96 33.49
C VAL A 197 -2.45 0.19 32.50
N PHE A 198 -2.28 1.40 33.02
CA PHE A 198 -1.98 2.60 32.24
C PHE A 198 -0.52 3.01 32.44
N VAL A 199 0.26 3.11 31.36
CA VAL A 199 1.65 3.58 31.40
C VAL A 199 1.85 4.72 30.42
N ASP A 200 2.74 5.65 30.74
CA ASP A 200 3.23 6.61 29.76
C ASP A 200 4.23 5.95 28.78
N ARG A 201 4.34 6.46 27.55
CA ARG A 201 5.25 5.91 26.53
C ARG A 201 6.71 5.91 26.96
N ASP A 202 7.13 6.88 27.77
CA ASP A 202 8.51 7.00 28.24
C ASP A 202 8.84 6.04 29.41
N LEU A 203 7.84 5.35 29.98
CA LEU A 203 7.95 4.61 31.25
C LEU A 203 8.55 5.47 32.37
N LYS A 204 8.18 6.75 32.44
CA LYS A 204 8.55 7.62 33.56
C LYS A 204 7.48 7.62 34.63
N GLN A 205 6.24 7.23 34.30
CA GLN A 205 5.09 7.25 35.18
C GLN A 205 4.18 6.04 34.90
N LEU A 206 4.01 5.16 35.89
CA LEU A 206 2.85 4.26 35.90
C LEU A 206 1.67 5.09 36.38
N ILE A 207 0.66 5.20 35.53
CA ILE A 207 -0.45 6.11 35.74
C ILE A 207 -1.44 5.45 36.70
N THR A 208 -1.90 4.22 36.40
CA THR A 208 -2.81 3.50 37.30
C THR A 208 -2.82 1.99 37.05
N LEU A 209 -3.17 1.22 38.09
CA LEU A 209 -3.46 -0.22 38.04
C LEU A 209 -4.78 -0.48 38.78
N GLU A 210 -5.83 -0.86 38.05
CA GLU A 210 -7.18 -0.95 38.62
C GLU A 210 -7.93 -2.20 38.16
N LYS A 211 -8.70 -2.79 39.09
CA LYS A 211 -9.73 -3.77 38.74
C LYS A 211 -10.91 -3.04 38.09
N GLN A 212 -11.40 -3.55 36.97
CA GLN A 212 -12.52 -2.98 36.24
C GLN A 212 -13.71 -3.96 36.21
N ASP A 213 -14.67 -3.76 37.11
CA ASP A 213 -15.86 -4.63 37.21
C ASP A 213 -16.72 -4.56 35.93
N ALA A 214 -16.85 -3.37 35.34
CA ALA A 214 -17.55 -3.18 34.07
C ALA A 214 -16.92 -4.01 32.93
N TYR A 215 -15.60 -4.11 32.90
CA TYR A 215 -14.89 -4.90 31.88
C TYR A 215 -15.09 -6.41 32.12
N SER A 216 -15.15 -6.82 33.39
CA SER A 216 -15.45 -8.21 33.74
C SER A 216 -16.86 -8.60 33.29
N THR A 217 -17.83 -7.68 33.38
CA THR A 217 -19.18 -7.90 32.81
C THR A 217 -19.13 -8.06 31.29
N VAL A 218 -18.43 -7.16 30.59
CA VAL A 218 -18.26 -7.25 29.13
C VAL A 218 -17.64 -8.60 28.73
N GLU A 219 -16.59 -9.02 29.41
CA GLU A 219 -15.93 -10.30 29.13
C GLU A 219 -16.87 -11.49 29.32
N LYS A 220 -17.65 -11.49 30.40
CA LYS A 220 -18.65 -12.54 30.66
C LYS A 220 -19.67 -12.61 29.53
N GLU A 221 -20.18 -11.49 29.06
CA GLU A 221 -21.17 -11.47 27.97
C GLU A 221 -20.60 -12.07 26.68
N TYR A 222 -19.40 -11.68 26.27
CA TYR A 222 -18.76 -12.26 25.08
C TYR A 222 -18.41 -13.75 25.28
N SER A 223 -17.86 -14.13 26.43
CA SER A 223 -17.53 -15.53 26.72
C SER A 223 -18.79 -16.40 26.73
N GLN A 224 -19.91 -15.90 27.25
CA GLN A 224 -21.19 -16.59 27.25
C GLN A 224 -21.71 -16.80 25.83
N LEU A 225 -21.65 -15.77 24.97
CA LEU A 225 -22.00 -15.91 23.56
C LEU A 225 -21.22 -17.04 22.88
N MET A 226 -19.91 -17.11 23.10
CA MET A 226 -19.06 -18.14 22.49
C MET A 226 -19.33 -19.55 23.02
N SER A 227 -19.86 -19.68 24.24
CA SER A 227 -20.25 -20.95 24.84
C SER A 227 -21.71 -21.35 24.56
N SER A 228 -22.46 -20.49 23.87
CA SER A 228 -23.87 -20.72 23.56
C SER A 228 -24.04 -21.77 22.45
N ARG A 229 -25.29 -22.24 22.26
CA ARG A 229 -25.64 -23.17 21.17
C ARG A 229 -25.97 -22.46 19.85
N LEU A 230 -25.61 -21.18 19.73
CA LEU A 230 -25.84 -20.40 18.51
C LEU A 230 -24.96 -20.90 17.37
N SER A 231 -25.44 -20.74 16.13
CA SER A 231 -24.59 -20.90 14.96
C SER A 231 -23.51 -19.81 14.90
N ASP A 232 -22.46 -20.02 14.12
CA ASP A 232 -21.41 -19.02 13.93
C ASP A 232 -21.97 -17.68 13.44
N ARG A 233 -22.90 -17.72 12.47
CA ARG A 233 -23.58 -16.52 11.96
C ARG A 233 -24.32 -15.77 13.06
N GLU A 234 -25.13 -16.47 13.86
CA GLU A 234 -25.89 -15.85 14.96
C GLU A 234 -24.96 -15.28 16.02
N THR A 235 -23.85 -15.98 16.33
CA THR A 235 -22.82 -15.50 17.24
C THR A 235 -22.20 -14.19 16.74
N VAL A 236 -21.87 -14.12 15.45
CA VAL A 236 -21.31 -12.91 14.82
C VAL A 236 -22.30 -11.74 14.87
N LEU A 237 -23.58 -11.99 14.56
CA LEU A 237 -24.62 -10.96 14.65
C LEU A 237 -24.84 -10.49 16.09
N ALA A 238 -24.80 -11.39 17.06
CA ALA A 238 -24.91 -11.06 18.48
C ALA A 238 -23.70 -10.23 18.96
N MET A 239 -22.48 -10.59 18.56
CA MET A 239 -21.27 -9.79 18.84
C MET A 239 -21.38 -8.38 18.25
N ASN A 240 -21.89 -8.25 17.02
CA ASN A 240 -22.12 -6.95 16.40
C ASN A 240 -23.11 -6.10 17.23
N GLY A 241 -24.22 -6.71 17.67
CA GLY A 241 -25.20 -6.05 18.53
C GLY A 241 -24.65 -5.62 19.89
N LEU A 242 -23.81 -6.46 20.53
CA LEU A 242 -23.12 -6.08 21.77
C LEU A 242 -22.20 -4.89 21.57
N LEU A 243 -21.40 -4.89 20.50
CA LEU A 243 -20.49 -3.79 20.19
C LEU A 243 -21.25 -2.47 19.99
N ASP A 244 -22.37 -2.49 19.28
CA ASP A 244 -23.22 -1.30 19.09
C ASP A 244 -23.82 -0.79 20.39
N ARG A 245 -24.32 -1.70 21.23
CA ARG A 245 -24.87 -1.34 22.53
C ARG A 245 -23.81 -0.66 23.40
N TYR A 246 -22.60 -1.22 23.49
CA TYR A 246 -21.52 -0.60 24.25
C TYR A 246 -21.05 0.74 23.65
N LYS A 247 -21.07 0.90 22.33
CA LYS A 247 -20.76 2.19 21.69
C LYS A 247 -21.76 3.27 22.12
N VAL A 248 -23.04 2.94 22.22
CA VAL A 248 -24.09 3.85 22.69
C VAL A 248 -23.98 4.13 24.19
N GLU A 249 -23.73 3.10 24.99
CA GLU A 249 -23.62 3.22 26.45
C GLU A 249 -22.41 4.07 26.85
N TRP A 250 -21.24 3.80 26.27
CA TRP A 250 -19.98 4.40 26.71
C TRP A 250 -19.61 5.66 25.93
N LYS A 251 -20.29 5.95 24.81
CA LYS A 251 -20.20 7.23 24.08
C LYS A 251 -18.74 7.66 23.81
N PRO A 252 -17.96 6.89 23.04
CA PRO A 252 -16.52 7.14 22.85
C PRO A 252 -16.16 8.49 22.20
N ARG A 253 -17.13 9.26 21.69
CA ARG A 253 -16.90 10.61 21.17
C ARG A 253 -17.07 11.72 22.22
N ALA A 254 -17.51 11.37 23.43
CA ALA A 254 -17.74 12.34 24.50
C ALA A 254 -16.44 12.77 25.18
N SER A 255 -15.49 11.86 25.36
CA SER A 255 -14.16 12.14 25.92
C SER A 255 -13.11 11.09 25.50
N ASP A 256 -11.82 11.40 25.66
CA ASP A 256 -10.74 10.44 25.41
C ASP A 256 -10.82 9.23 26.35
N MET A 257 -11.22 9.43 27.61
CA MET A 257 -11.40 8.33 28.56
C MET A 257 -12.57 7.42 28.18
N ASP A 258 -13.68 7.98 27.70
CA ASP A 258 -14.80 7.20 27.18
C ASP A 258 -14.39 6.37 25.95
N ALA A 259 -13.54 6.93 25.07
CA ALA A 259 -12.95 6.18 23.96
C ALA A 259 -12.05 5.03 24.44
N VAL A 260 -11.19 5.28 25.43
CA VAL A 260 -10.31 4.27 26.02
C VAL A 260 -11.11 3.15 26.66
N HIS A 261 -12.18 3.49 27.39
CA HIS A 261 -13.08 2.49 27.91
C HIS A 261 -13.67 1.67 26.75
N PHE A 262 -14.27 2.31 25.75
CA PHE A 262 -14.91 1.61 24.63
C PHE A 262 -13.97 0.66 23.86
N CYS A 263 -12.66 0.92 23.90
CA CYS A 263 -11.68 0.01 23.32
C CYS A 263 -11.71 -1.41 23.95
N PHE A 264 -12.16 -1.59 25.20
CA PHE A 264 -12.27 -2.92 25.81
C PHE A 264 -13.28 -3.82 25.07
N PRO A 265 -14.59 -3.49 24.97
CA PRO A 265 -15.54 -4.30 24.19
C PRO A 265 -15.15 -4.42 22.71
N LEU A 266 -14.51 -3.40 22.12
CA LEU A 266 -13.98 -3.47 20.76
C LEU A 266 -12.87 -4.53 20.61
N ASN A 267 -11.90 -4.55 21.53
CA ASN A 267 -10.83 -5.54 21.56
C ASN A 267 -11.39 -6.96 21.80
N ARG A 268 -12.40 -7.11 22.65
CA ARG A 268 -13.06 -8.41 22.86
C ARG A 268 -13.83 -8.88 21.63
N THR A 269 -14.56 -7.99 20.96
CA THR A 269 -15.21 -8.31 19.68
C THR A 269 -14.19 -8.80 18.67
N SER A 270 -13.08 -8.07 18.51
CA SER A 270 -12.01 -8.42 17.57
C SER A 270 -11.37 -9.77 17.88
N TYR A 271 -11.12 -10.04 19.17
CA TYR A 271 -10.53 -11.29 19.66
C TYR A 271 -11.42 -12.49 19.38
N TYR A 272 -12.69 -12.42 19.74
CA TYR A 272 -13.62 -13.52 19.56
C TYR A 272 -13.98 -13.74 18.09
N LEU A 273 -14.10 -12.67 17.30
CA LEU A 273 -14.22 -12.79 15.85
C LEU A 273 -12.99 -13.48 15.23
N ALA A 274 -11.78 -13.13 15.67
CA ALA A 274 -10.55 -13.77 15.18
C ALA A 274 -10.49 -15.28 15.47
N ARG A 275 -11.16 -15.76 16.53
CA ARG A 275 -11.28 -17.20 16.80
C ARG A 275 -12.17 -17.89 15.75
N LEU A 276 -13.25 -17.25 15.32
CA LEU A 276 -14.13 -17.76 14.27
C LEU A 276 -13.47 -17.69 12.88
N GLU A 277 -12.60 -16.69 12.66
CA GLU A 277 -11.86 -16.48 11.40
C GLU A 277 -10.75 -17.51 11.13
N LYS A 278 -10.42 -18.38 12.09
CA LYS A 278 -9.39 -19.42 11.87
C LYS A 278 -9.73 -20.40 10.74
N ASP A 279 -10.99 -20.49 10.36
CA ASP A 279 -11.48 -21.42 9.33
C ASP A 279 -12.48 -20.77 8.37
N LEU A 280 -12.09 -19.64 7.76
CA LEU A 280 -12.94 -18.91 6.80
C LEU A 280 -13.32 -19.77 5.58
N GLN A 281 -12.41 -20.61 5.08
CA GLN A 281 -12.60 -21.41 3.86
C GLN A 281 -13.85 -22.32 3.95
N HIS A 282 -14.11 -22.87 5.13
CA HIS A 282 -15.20 -23.84 5.36
C HIS A 282 -16.52 -23.20 5.80
N LYS A 283 -16.59 -21.88 5.99
CA LYS A 283 -17.85 -21.18 6.33
C LYS A 283 -18.79 -21.07 5.13
N ASP A 284 -20.10 -21.13 5.38
CA ASP A 284 -21.11 -20.80 4.36
C ASP A 284 -21.09 -19.30 4.02
N LEU A 285 -21.62 -18.94 2.85
CA LEU A 285 -21.60 -17.55 2.36
C LEU A 285 -22.28 -16.55 3.33
N PRO A 286 -23.50 -16.81 3.85
CA PRO A 286 -24.12 -15.92 4.84
C PRO A 286 -23.28 -15.69 6.11
N THR A 287 -22.62 -16.74 6.61
CA THR A 287 -21.69 -16.60 7.74
C THR A 287 -20.48 -15.74 7.36
N LEU A 288 -19.89 -15.96 6.18
CA LEU A 288 -18.77 -15.15 5.69
C LEU A 288 -19.11 -13.68 5.51
N GLU A 289 -20.29 -13.37 4.98
CA GLU A 289 -20.75 -11.99 4.82
C GLU A 289 -20.91 -11.29 6.18
N ALA A 290 -21.51 -11.97 7.16
CA ALA A 290 -21.64 -11.44 8.51
C ALA A 290 -20.27 -11.18 9.17
N MET A 291 -19.33 -12.12 9.02
CA MET A 291 -17.97 -11.99 9.56
C MET A 291 -17.19 -10.86 8.87
N TYR A 292 -17.30 -10.78 7.54
CA TYR A 292 -16.67 -9.76 6.71
C TYR A 292 -17.13 -8.35 7.12
N GLU A 293 -18.44 -8.13 7.25
CA GLU A 293 -18.96 -6.82 7.67
C GLU A 293 -18.60 -6.48 9.12
N LEU A 294 -18.65 -7.43 10.05
CA LEU A 294 -18.20 -7.18 11.41
C LEU A 294 -16.70 -6.86 11.46
N ARG A 295 -15.86 -7.56 10.69
CA ARG A 295 -14.42 -7.30 10.63
C ARG A 295 -14.13 -5.91 10.06
N LYS A 296 -14.85 -5.49 9.00
CA LYS A 296 -14.76 -4.11 8.47
C LYS A 296 -15.08 -3.09 9.55
N LYS A 297 -16.21 -3.25 10.24
CA LYS A 297 -16.65 -2.37 11.32
C LYS A 297 -15.63 -2.29 12.46
N VAL A 298 -15.16 -3.45 12.95
CA VAL A 298 -14.14 -3.54 14.00
C VAL A 298 -12.87 -2.80 13.59
N ASN A 299 -12.39 -2.99 12.36
CA ASN A 299 -11.20 -2.31 11.85
C ASN A 299 -11.40 -0.79 11.79
N CYS A 300 -12.55 -0.31 11.30
CA CYS A 300 -12.89 1.10 11.28
C CYS A 300 -12.87 1.71 12.70
N LEU A 301 -13.55 1.08 13.65
CA LEU A 301 -13.59 1.55 15.04
C LEU A 301 -12.21 1.48 15.71
N THR A 302 -11.39 0.49 15.35
CA THR A 302 -10.01 0.37 15.86
C THR A 302 -9.17 1.55 15.38
N LEU A 303 -9.27 1.91 14.10
CA LEU A 303 -8.60 3.09 13.53
C LEU A 303 -9.08 4.40 14.16
N GLU A 304 -10.36 4.50 14.50
CA GLU A 304 -10.94 5.69 15.12
C GLU A 304 -10.44 5.88 16.56
N TYR A 305 -10.55 4.85 17.41
CA TYR A 305 -10.43 4.99 18.87
C TYR A 305 -9.16 4.39 19.48
N ARG A 306 -8.57 3.35 18.89
CA ARG A 306 -7.50 2.58 19.55
C ARG A 306 -6.09 3.11 19.28
N PHE A 307 -5.88 3.69 18.10
CA PHE A 307 -4.56 4.15 17.67
C PHE A 307 -4.37 5.64 17.94
N MET A 308 -3.14 6.01 18.31
CA MET A 308 -2.75 7.39 18.44
C MET A 308 -2.77 8.10 17.09
N MET A 309 -3.28 9.34 17.08
CA MET A 309 -3.08 10.26 15.97
C MET A 309 -1.72 10.95 16.11
N ALA A 310 -0.85 10.74 15.13
CA ALA A 310 0.41 11.45 15.00
C ALA A 310 0.25 12.59 14.00
N GLU A 311 0.73 13.77 14.35
CA GLU A 311 0.60 15.00 13.56
C GLU A 311 1.95 15.48 13.05
N ASN A 312 1.99 16.04 11.84
CA ASN A 312 3.18 16.61 11.20
C ASN A 312 4.40 15.67 11.26
N THR A 313 4.23 14.45 10.74
CA THR A 313 5.25 13.38 10.79
C THR A 313 5.80 13.06 9.40
N MET A 314 6.93 12.36 9.34
CA MET A 314 7.56 11.89 8.10
C MET A 314 7.87 10.38 8.17
N PRO A 315 6.86 9.52 8.35
CA PRO A 315 7.06 8.11 8.70
C PRO A 315 7.61 7.27 7.54
N ILE A 316 7.40 7.67 6.28
CA ILE A 316 7.81 6.92 5.09
C ILE A 316 8.40 7.89 4.06
N LEU A 317 9.57 7.54 3.51
CA LEU A 317 10.23 8.22 2.39
C LEU A 317 10.49 9.73 2.56
N GLU A 318 10.63 10.21 3.80
CA GLU A 318 10.83 11.65 4.11
C GLU A 318 9.65 12.54 3.62
N ILE A 319 8.48 11.95 3.33
CA ILE A 319 7.28 12.68 2.91
C ILE A 319 6.53 13.13 4.15
N ARG A 320 6.28 14.45 4.24
CA ARG A 320 5.54 15.05 5.35
C ARG A 320 4.04 14.76 5.24
N ILE A 321 3.44 14.42 6.37
CA ILE A 321 2.03 14.09 6.51
C ILE A 321 1.45 14.92 7.65
N ASP A 322 0.30 15.56 7.41
CA ASP A 322 -0.31 16.43 8.42
C ASP A 322 -0.85 15.60 9.58
N ARG A 323 -1.51 14.47 9.29
CA ARG A 323 -2.00 13.52 10.30
C ARG A 323 -2.00 12.08 9.81
N CYS A 324 -1.62 11.14 10.69
CA CYS A 324 -1.71 9.71 10.42
C CYS A 324 -1.94 8.91 11.71
N LYS A 325 -2.44 7.68 11.58
CA LYS A 325 -2.37 6.69 12.67
C LYS A 325 -1.19 5.76 12.41
N ILE A 326 -0.24 5.71 13.34
CA ILE A 326 0.87 4.75 13.27
C ILE A 326 0.37 3.44 13.88
N LEU A 327 0.31 2.39 13.05
CA LEU A 327 -0.08 1.06 13.50
C LEU A 327 1.17 0.31 13.96
N VAL A 328 2.18 0.28 13.09
CA VAL A 328 3.47 -0.37 13.38
C VAL A 328 4.59 0.63 13.08
N GLU A 329 5.55 0.76 14.00
CA GLU A 329 6.80 1.46 13.74
C GLU A 329 7.96 0.64 14.32
N THR A 330 8.70 -0.01 13.43
CA THR A 330 9.83 -0.88 13.77
C THR A 330 11.05 -0.54 12.92
N GLU A 331 12.22 -1.07 13.21
CA GLU A 331 13.35 -0.94 12.28
C GLU A 331 13.05 -1.64 10.94
N ALA A 332 12.35 -2.79 10.96
CA ALA A 332 12.08 -3.62 9.79
C ALA A 332 10.80 -3.28 9.03
N MET A 333 9.89 -2.48 9.60
CA MET A 333 8.58 -2.20 9.00
C MET A 333 7.97 -0.94 9.61
N THR A 334 7.41 -0.07 8.77
CA THR A 334 6.48 0.99 9.17
C THR A 334 5.13 0.72 8.51
N MET A 335 4.06 0.72 9.29
CA MET A 335 2.69 0.64 8.81
C MET A 335 1.88 1.81 9.37
N MET A 336 1.26 2.59 8.49
CA MET A 336 0.44 3.73 8.86
C MET A 336 -0.90 3.71 8.14
N PHE A 337 -1.90 4.32 8.77
CA PHE A 337 -3.18 4.63 8.15
C PHE A 337 -3.29 6.12 7.85
N LEU A 338 -3.69 6.43 6.62
CA LEU A 338 -4.07 7.78 6.19
C LEU A 338 -5.55 7.79 5.84
N ASP A 339 -6.28 8.79 6.34
CA ASP A 339 -7.65 9.01 5.90
C ASP A 339 -7.71 9.48 4.43
N ARG A 340 -8.93 9.55 3.88
CA ARG A 340 -9.17 9.98 2.49
C ARG A 340 -8.53 11.31 2.11
N SER A 341 -8.53 12.31 2.98
CA SER A 341 -7.94 13.61 2.66
C SER A 341 -6.41 13.54 2.70
N GLU A 342 -5.85 12.84 3.67
CA GLU A 342 -4.41 12.72 3.86
C GLU A 342 -3.75 11.84 2.80
N ILE A 343 -4.39 10.76 2.37
CA ILE A 343 -3.85 9.90 1.29
C ILE A 343 -3.80 10.62 -0.06
N GLN A 344 -4.75 11.51 -0.35
CA GLN A 344 -4.73 12.34 -1.57
C GLN A 344 -3.60 13.37 -1.54
N LYS A 345 -3.40 14.03 -0.39
CA LYS A 345 -2.24 14.92 -0.17
C LYS A 345 -0.93 14.15 -0.28
N PHE A 346 -0.84 13.01 0.39
CA PHE A 346 0.35 12.15 0.39
C PHE A 346 0.73 11.70 -1.02
N GLN A 347 -0.24 11.29 -1.84
CA GLN A 347 0.02 10.97 -3.24
C GLN A 347 0.59 12.18 -4.00
N THR A 348 0.00 13.35 -3.81
CA THR A 348 0.45 14.59 -4.46
C THR A 348 1.88 14.95 -4.09
N GLU A 349 2.25 14.82 -2.81
CA GLU A 349 3.62 15.06 -2.35
C GLU A 349 4.61 13.99 -2.86
N LEU A 350 4.18 12.72 -2.93
CA LEU A 350 4.99 11.65 -3.54
C LEU A 350 5.28 11.93 -5.02
N GLU A 351 4.30 12.43 -5.77
CA GLU A 351 4.46 12.80 -7.17
C GLU A 351 5.47 13.95 -7.34
N LYS A 352 5.38 15.01 -6.51
CA LYS A 352 6.35 16.11 -6.50
C LYS A 352 7.76 15.61 -6.18
N GLU A 353 7.88 14.72 -5.20
CA GLU A 353 9.18 14.17 -4.79
C GLU A 353 9.79 13.28 -5.89
N LEU A 354 8.96 12.53 -6.62
CA LEU A 354 9.40 11.79 -7.80
C LEU A 354 9.87 12.71 -8.92
N ASP A 355 9.12 13.77 -9.24
CA ASP A 355 9.49 14.73 -10.28
C ASP A 355 10.81 15.43 -9.95
N ARG A 356 11.00 15.81 -8.67
CA ARG A 356 12.25 16.38 -8.15
C ARG A 356 13.41 15.40 -8.28
N LYS A 357 13.22 14.14 -7.88
CA LYS A 357 14.27 13.09 -7.98
C LYS A 357 14.63 12.79 -9.43
N ALA A 358 13.65 12.61 -10.32
CA ALA A 358 13.90 12.37 -11.75
C ALA A 358 14.69 13.51 -12.41
N SER A 359 14.40 14.76 -12.05
CA SER A 359 15.14 15.94 -12.52
C SER A 359 16.61 15.91 -12.08
N ASN A 360 16.89 15.48 -10.84
CA ASN A 360 18.26 15.34 -10.34
C ASN A 360 19.04 14.23 -11.05
N ILE A 361 18.39 13.10 -11.37
CA ILE A 361 19.03 11.98 -12.09
C ILE A 361 19.44 12.43 -13.49
N THR A 362 18.56 13.18 -14.16
CA THR A 362 18.80 13.74 -15.49
C THR A 362 20.06 14.61 -15.55
N GLY A 363 20.37 15.33 -14.47
CA GLY A 363 21.59 16.14 -14.38
C GLY A 363 22.86 15.36 -14.03
N LYS A 364 22.78 14.07 -13.66
CA LYS A 364 23.91 13.27 -13.15
C LYS A 364 24.44 12.21 -14.12
N PHE A 365 23.63 11.74 -15.08
CA PHE A 365 24.00 10.59 -15.91
C PHE A 365 23.74 10.85 -17.40
N ASP A 366 24.59 10.26 -18.25
CA ASP A 366 24.64 10.53 -19.71
C ASP A 366 23.63 9.72 -20.56
N PHE A 367 22.62 9.08 -19.95
CA PHE A 367 21.57 8.39 -20.71
C PHE A 367 20.37 9.30 -20.97
N LYS A 368 19.62 9.06 -22.06
CA LYS A 368 18.46 9.88 -22.43
C LYS A 368 17.47 9.96 -21.26
N PRO A 369 17.21 11.16 -20.70
CA PRO A 369 16.42 11.28 -19.49
C PRO A 369 14.92 11.11 -19.74
N LEU A 370 14.21 10.59 -18.75
CA LEU A 370 12.77 10.74 -18.60
C LEU A 370 12.47 11.74 -17.51
N THR A 371 11.49 12.59 -17.77
CA THR A 371 10.87 13.43 -16.75
C THR A 371 10.03 12.57 -15.80
N GLY A 372 9.80 13.07 -14.58
CA GLY A 372 8.91 12.40 -13.64
C GLY A 372 7.48 12.25 -14.18
N ALA A 373 6.99 13.23 -14.94
CA ALA A 373 5.69 13.16 -15.60
C ALA A 373 5.61 12.01 -16.63
N GLU A 374 6.64 11.81 -17.45
CA GLU A 374 6.70 10.69 -18.41
C GLU A 374 6.71 9.32 -17.70
N LEU A 375 7.45 9.21 -16.60
CA LEU A 375 7.48 8.00 -15.77
C LEU A 375 6.12 7.71 -15.11
N ARG A 376 5.47 8.75 -14.58
CA ARG A 376 4.14 8.66 -13.98
C ARG A 376 3.10 8.25 -15.02
N SER A 377 3.12 8.84 -16.21
CA SER A 377 2.25 8.45 -17.32
C SER A 377 2.45 6.99 -17.69
N LEU A 378 3.71 6.56 -17.86
CA LEU A 378 4.03 5.18 -18.23
C LEU A 378 3.54 4.17 -17.17
N ALA A 379 3.72 4.47 -15.88
CA ALA A 379 3.23 3.62 -14.81
C ALA A 379 1.69 3.55 -14.78
N ASN A 380 1.00 4.68 -14.98
CA ASN A 380 -0.47 4.71 -15.08
C ASN A 380 -1.02 3.93 -16.28
N ASP A 381 -0.32 3.96 -17.42
CA ASP A 381 -0.72 3.24 -18.63
C ASP A 381 -0.52 1.73 -18.50
N LEU A 382 0.57 1.30 -17.85
CA LEU A 382 0.89 -0.12 -17.67
C LEU A 382 0.21 -0.76 -16.46
N LYS A 383 -0.10 0.02 -15.42
CA LYS A 383 -0.63 -0.44 -14.13
C LYS A 383 0.11 -1.67 -13.56
N PRO A 384 1.45 -1.59 -13.41
CA PRO A 384 2.24 -2.74 -12.98
C PRO A 384 1.94 -3.11 -11.52
N GLU A 385 2.11 -4.38 -11.18
CA GLU A 385 1.97 -4.84 -9.79
C GLU A 385 3.20 -4.54 -8.93
N SER A 386 4.35 -4.38 -9.57
CA SER A 386 5.64 -4.12 -8.93
C SER A 386 6.58 -3.40 -9.90
N TYR A 387 7.72 -2.91 -9.40
CA TYR A 387 8.76 -2.33 -10.24
C TYR A 387 9.27 -3.31 -11.31
N GLN A 388 9.50 -4.58 -10.94
CA GLN A 388 9.92 -5.61 -11.90
C GLN A 388 8.77 -5.93 -12.88
N GLY A 389 7.54 -6.01 -12.39
CA GLY A 389 6.37 -6.19 -13.24
C GLY A 389 6.20 -5.09 -14.29
N MET A 390 6.69 -3.88 -14.03
CA MET A 390 6.75 -2.80 -15.02
C MET A 390 7.69 -3.15 -16.19
N LEU A 391 8.91 -3.60 -15.89
CA LEU A 391 9.86 -4.05 -16.93
C LEU A 391 9.29 -5.22 -17.72
N ASP A 392 8.69 -6.20 -17.05
CA ASP A 392 8.13 -7.39 -17.69
C ASP A 392 6.91 -7.06 -18.57
N LEU A 393 6.09 -6.08 -18.18
CA LEU A 393 4.98 -5.57 -18.99
C LEU A 393 5.49 -4.79 -20.21
N MET A 394 6.56 -4.01 -20.06
CA MET A 394 7.20 -3.31 -21.18
C MET A 394 7.79 -4.31 -22.18
N ASP A 395 8.45 -5.37 -21.70
CA ASP A 395 9.01 -6.43 -22.55
C ASP A 395 7.93 -7.16 -23.35
N ARG A 396 6.82 -7.53 -22.68
CA ARG A 396 5.66 -8.13 -23.37
C ARG A 396 5.09 -7.18 -24.43
N LYS A 397 4.86 -5.91 -24.08
CA LYS A 397 4.32 -4.92 -25.01
C LYS A 397 5.26 -4.63 -26.18
N LEU A 398 6.58 -4.69 -25.97
CA LEU A 398 7.58 -4.58 -27.03
C LEU A 398 7.50 -5.75 -28.01
N VAL A 399 7.29 -6.98 -27.53
CA VAL A 399 7.07 -8.16 -28.37
C VAL A 399 5.78 -8.01 -29.18
N ASP A 400 4.67 -7.64 -28.54
CA ASP A 400 3.37 -7.46 -29.20
C ASP A 400 3.42 -6.36 -30.27
N MET A 401 4.03 -5.21 -29.96
CA MET A 401 4.24 -4.13 -30.94
C MET A 401 5.16 -4.58 -32.09
N GLY A 402 6.17 -5.39 -31.81
CA GLY A 402 7.04 -5.97 -32.84
C GLY A 402 6.26 -6.87 -33.80
N ALA A 403 5.41 -7.74 -33.26
CA ALA A 403 4.54 -8.60 -34.05
C ALA A 403 3.53 -7.80 -34.87
N GLU A 404 2.87 -6.80 -34.28
CA GLU A 404 1.92 -5.95 -35.01
C GLU A 404 2.62 -5.14 -36.11
N ARG A 405 3.81 -4.59 -35.86
CA ARG A 405 4.63 -3.94 -36.90
C ARG A 405 4.91 -4.89 -38.05
N ASP A 406 5.30 -6.12 -37.77
CA ASP A 406 5.61 -7.11 -38.80
C ASP A 406 4.36 -7.51 -39.59
N ILE A 407 3.19 -7.61 -38.93
CA ILE A 407 1.89 -7.79 -39.59
C ILE A 407 1.59 -6.61 -40.54
N GLN A 408 1.80 -5.37 -40.10
CA GLN A 408 1.58 -4.19 -40.94
C GLN A 408 2.53 -4.17 -42.15
N ILE A 409 3.80 -4.58 -41.98
CA ILE A 409 4.75 -4.75 -43.09
C ILE A 409 4.26 -5.82 -44.07
N CYS A 410 3.80 -6.97 -43.58
CA CYS A 410 3.24 -8.03 -44.43
C CYS A 410 1.97 -7.58 -45.18
N ARG A 411 1.07 -6.85 -44.52
CA ARG A 411 -0.14 -6.28 -45.13
C ARG A 411 0.18 -5.23 -46.19
N SER A 412 1.20 -4.41 -45.93
CA SER A 412 1.73 -3.47 -46.91
C SER A 412 2.19 -4.20 -48.18
N ALA A 413 3.04 -5.21 -48.03
CA ALA A 413 3.53 -6.02 -49.16
C ALA A 413 2.40 -6.77 -49.91
N ALA A 414 1.43 -7.33 -49.18
CA ALA A 414 0.34 -8.13 -49.77
C ALA A 414 -0.72 -7.30 -50.51
N SER A 415 -0.94 -6.04 -50.11
CA SER A 415 -1.98 -5.18 -50.68
C SER A 415 -1.69 -4.74 -52.12
N CYS A 416 -0.46 -4.94 -52.61
CA CYS A 416 -0.02 -4.47 -53.92
C CYS A 416 0.66 -5.58 -54.76
N ALA A 417 -0.03 -6.69 -55.02
CA ALA A 417 0.54 -7.89 -55.66
C ALA A 417 1.24 -7.68 -57.03
N LYS A 418 0.93 -6.60 -57.78
CA LYS A 418 1.57 -6.28 -59.08
C LYS A 418 2.69 -5.25 -59.00
N VAL A 419 2.80 -4.56 -57.87
CA VAL A 419 3.73 -3.45 -57.65
C VAL A 419 4.57 -3.87 -56.46
N ALA A 420 5.71 -4.52 -56.70
CA ALA A 420 6.47 -5.12 -55.61
C ALA A 420 7.00 -4.01 -54.71
N ILE A 421 6.36 -3.84 -53.56
CA ILE A 421 6.79 -2.93 -52.50
C ILE A 421 7.76 -3.67 -51.62
N LYS A 422 9.01 -3.20 -51.57
CA LYS A 422 10.01 -3.72 -50.65
C LYS A 422 10.37 -2.64 -49.63
N THR A 423 10.32 -3.01 -48.36
CA THR A 423 10.84 -2.19 -47.26
C THR A 423 12.29 -2.62 -46.99
N ASN A 424 13.23 -1.69 -47.09
CA ASN A 424 14.63 -1.98 -46.76
C ASN A 424 14.86 -1.86 -45.24
N GLY A 425 15.31 -2.93 -44.59
CA GLY A 425 15.32 -3.06 -43.13
C GLY A 425 16.30 -2.18 -42.34
N LYS A 426 17.01 -1.23 -42.95
CA LYS A 426 17.89 -0.28 -42.24
C LYS A 426 17.49 1.18 -42.50
N ASP A 427 17.22 1.50 -43.76
CA ASP A 427 16.53 2.72 -44.16
C ASP A 427 15.19 2.30 -44.71
N LEU A 428 14.16 2.40 -43.87
CA LEU A 428 12.75 2.10 -44.19
C LEU A 428 12.26 3.05 -45.29
N GLN A 429 12.71 2.74 -46.49
CA GLN A 429 12.37 3.38 -47.72
C GLN A 429 11.50 2.41 -48.51
N LEU A 430 10.50 2.97 -49.16
CA LEU A 430 9.58 2.20 -49.98
C LEU A 430 10.16 2.10 -51.39
N THR A 431 10.48 0.88 -51.82
CA THR A 431 10.90 0.63 -53.20
C THR A 431 9.71 0.13 -53.99
N VAL A 432 9.40 0.78 -55.12
CA VAL A 432 8.37 0.33 -56.05
C VAL A 432 9.00 -0.41 -57.22
N GLN A 433 8.74 -1.71 -57.35
CA GLN A 433 9.14 -2.48 -58.54
C GLN A 433 7.98 -2.58 -59.53
N GLY A 434 8.15 -1.97 -60.71
CA GLY A 434 7.27 -2.17 -61.86
C GLY A 434 7.66 -3.44 -62.60
N GLY A 435 6.74 -4.40 -62.69
CA GLY A 435 6.92 -5.57 -63.55
C GLY A 435 6.69 -5.22 -65.02
N PHE A 436 7.73 -4.82 -65.74
CA PHE A 436 7.74 -4.84 -67.21
C PHE A 436 8.95 -5.64 -67.71
N PRO A 437 8.77 -6.61 -68.63
CA PRO A 437 9.83 -7.52 -69.10
C PRO A 437 10.90 -6.87 -69.99
N SER A 438 11.07 -5.55 -69.99
CA SER A 438 11.97 -4.86 -70.93
C SER A 438 12.68 -3.61 -70.39
N ALA A 439 12.72 -3.36 -69.07
CA ALA A 439 13.50 -2.26 -68.50
C ALA A 439 14.86 -2.75 -67.96
N PRO A 440 15.98 -2.06 -68.26
CA PRO A 440 17.29 -2.40 -67.70
C PRO A 440 17.27 -2.24 -66.17
N ALA A 441 18.02 -3.11 -65.50
CA ALA A 441 18.00 -3.34 -64.05
C ALA A 441 18.56 -2.21 -63.16
N SER A 442 18.41 -0.93 -63.51
CA SER A 442 18.97 0.17 -62.74
C SER A 442 17.90 1.17 -62.28
N THR A 443 17.89 1.42 -60.98
CA THR A 443 17.11 2.41 -60.21
C THR A 443 15.62 2.12 -60.02
N SER A 444 15.33 1.22 -59.08
CA SER A 444 14.03 1.22 -58.39
C SER A 444 13.93 2.53 -57.59
N PRO A 445 12.90 3.37 -57.80
CA PRO A 445 12.75 4.61 -57.05
C PRO A 445 12.42 4.30 -55.59
N THR A 446 12.98 5.12 -54.72
CA THR A 446 13.05 4.86 -53.28
C THR A 446 12.48 6.07 -52.56
N PHE A 447 11.42 5.88 -51.77
CA PHE A 447 10.66 6.97 -51.16
C PHE A 447 10.79 6.98 -49.65
N THR A 448 10.85 8.18 -49.06
CA THR A 448 10.87 8.39 -47.62
C THR A 448 9.47 8.26 -47.01
N GLU A 449 9.39 8.15 -45.68
CA GLU A 449 8.11 8.18 -44.96
C GLU A 449 7.31 9.46 -45.24
N GLN A 450 8.00 10.60 -45.38
CA GLN A 450 7.37 11.88 -45.65
C GLN A 450 6.74 11.91 -47.05
N ASP A 451 7.44 11.39 -48.06
CA ASP A 451 6.91 11.28 -49.43
C ASP A 451 5.62 10.43 -49.48
N VAL A 452 5.57 9.35 -48.70
CA VAL A 452 4.40 8.46 -48.62
C VAL A 452 3.22 9.13 -47.90
N LYS A 453 3.48 9.88 -46.83
CA LYS A 453 2.45 10.67 -46.12
C LYS A 453 1.85 11.74 -47.02
N GLU A 454 2.70 12.54 -47.66
CA GLU A 454 2.27 13.61 -48.57
C GLU A 454 1.43 13.07 -49.72
N TYR A 455 1.83 11.94 -50.31
CA TYR A 455 1.04 11.29 -51.35
C TYR A 455 -0.32 10.82 -50.84
N THR A 456 -0.36 10.11 -49.71
CA THR A 456 -1.59 9.54 -49.14
C THR A 456 -2.60 10.64 -48.77
N GLU A 457 -2.11 11.76 -48.24
CA GLU A 457 -2.93 12.92 -47.87
C GLU A 457 -3.45 13.69 -49.10
N ALA A 458 -2.58 13.89 -50.10
CA ALA A 458 -2.99 14.49 -51.37
C ALA A 458 -4.03 13.63 -52.11
N GLU A 459 -3.90 12.31 -52.07
CA GLU A 459 -4.83 11.39 -52.74
C GLU A 459 -6.19 11.32 -52.02
N LYS A 460 -6.21 11.39 -50.68
CA LYS A 460 -7.46 11.54 -49.91
C LYS A 460 -8.18 12.84 -50.29
N THR A 461 -7.44 13.94 -50.36
CA THR A 461 -7.98 15.26 -50.77
C THR A 461 -8.57 15.24 -52.19
N ILE A 462 -7.91 14.57 -53.13
CA ILE A 462 -8.40 14.40 -54.51
C ILE A 462 -9.67 13.54 -54.56
N LYS A 463 -9.72 12.44 -53.79
CA LYS A 463 -10.91 11.57 -53.70
C LYS A 463 -12.10 12.30 -53.06
N ASP A 464 -11.86 13.10 -52.02
CA ASP A 464 -12.90 13.90 -51.35
C ASP A 464 -13.44 15.03 -52.24
N ALA A 465 -12.59 15.63 -53.09
CA ALA A 465 -12.99 16.63 -54.07
C ALA A 465 -13.79 16.03 -55.24
N ALA A 466 -13.50 14.78 -55.64
CA ALA A 466 -14.22 14.05 -56.67
C ALA A 466 -15.61 13.60 -56.20
N GLY A 467 -15.74 13.14 -54.95
CA GLY A 467 -17.01 12.71 -54.36
C GLY A 467 -18.04 13.83 -54.15
N ARG A 468 -17.63 15.11 -54.20
CA ARG A 468 -18.53 16.27 -54.10
C ARG A 468 -19.17 16.70 -55.44
N LYS A 469 -18.78 16.12 -56.58
CA LYS A 469 -19.26 16.52 -57.91
C LYS A 469 -20.47 15.72 -58.45
N GLU A 470 -21.00 14.75 -57.71
CA GLU A 470 -22.06 13.83 -58.19
C GLU A 470 -23.51 14.25 -57.85
N VAL A 471 -23.77 15.48 -57.41
CA VAL A 471 -25.15 15.98 -57.24
C VAL A 471 -25.41 17.12 -58.23
N ASP A 472 -26.41 16.92 -59.08
CA ASP A 472 -27.00 17.85 -60.06
C ASP A 472 -26.41 17.92 -61.48
N THR A 473 -26.67 16.90 -62.34
CA THR A 473 -27.25 17.11 -63.69
C THR A 473 -27.71 15.80 -64.38
N PRO A 474 -28.80 15.79 -65.19
CA PRO A 474 -29.29 14.59 -65.89
C PRO A 474 -28.48 14.27 -67.17
N PRO A 475 -28.57 13.04 -67.72
CA PRO A 475 -27.61 12.53 -68.70
C PRO A 475 -27.92 13.04 -70.10
N ALA A 476 -26.93 13.67 -70.74
CA ALA A 476 -26.92 13.92 -72.17
C ALA A 476 -26.01 12.92 -72.89
N VAL A 477 -26.57 12.34 -73.95
CA VAL A 477 -26.01 11.30 -74.81
C VAL A 477 -24.78 11.81 -75.56
N GLY A 478 -23.72 10.99 -75.58
CA GLY A 478 -22.77 10.91 -76.69
C GLY A 478 -21.57 11.84 -76.65
N ASN A 479 -20.51 11.44 -75.94
CA ASN A 479 -19.14 11.32 -76.48
C ASN A 479 -18.21 10.77 -75.38
N LYS A 480 -17.36 9.80 -75.74
CA LYS A 480 -16.29 9.29 -74.86
C LYS A 480 -15.22 10.37 -74.68
N SER A 481 -15.44 11.35 -73.79
CA SER A 481 -14.34 12.13 -73.22
C SER A 481 -13.80 11.37 -72.01
N SER A 482 -12.56 10.90 -72.12
CA SER A 482 -11.77 10.44 -70.99
C SER A 482 -11.68 11.55 -69.95
N GLU A 483 -12.46 11.46 -68.88
CA GLU A 483 -12.28 12.33 -67.71
C GLU A 483 -10.85 12.12 -67.20
N LYS A 484 -10.00 13.14 -67.40
CA LYS A 484 -8.66 13.16 -66.82
C LYS A 484 -8.83 13.28 -65.31
N ARG A 485 -8.66 12.17 -64.60
CA ARG A 485 -8.52 12.12 -63.14
C ARG A 485 -7.51 13.19 -62.72
N GLN A 486 -7.86 14.03 -61.77
CA GLN A 486 -6.96 15.07 -61.26
C GLN A 486 -5.74 14.37 -60.64
N GLU A 487 -4.56 14.60 -61.21
CA GLU A 487 -3.37 13.80 -60.89
C GLU A 487 -2.69 14.29 -59.61
N ASN A 488 -2.21 13.35 -58.79
CA ASN A 488 -1.42 13.66 -57.59
C ASN A 488 -0.06 14.27 -57.98
N PRO A 489 0.25 15.51 -57.56
CA PRO A 489 1.45 16.22 -57.99
C PRO A 489 2.71 15.86 -57.20
N THR A 490 2.60 15.06 -56.14
CA THR A 490 3.72 14.68 -55.26
C THR A 490 4.79 13.89 -56.02
N THR A 491 6.01 13.82 -55.47
CA THR A 491 7.13 13.05 -56.06
C THR A 491 6.78 11.58 -56.22
N LEU A 492 6.11 11.00 -55.21
CA LEU A 492 5.57 9.64 -55.29
C LEU A 492 4.39 9.55 -56.27
N GLY A 493 3.51 10.56 -56.33
CA GLY A 493 2.40 10.61 -57.30
C GLY A 493 2.85 10.63 -58.77
N ARG A 494 3.97 11.30 -59.06
CA ARG A 494 4.62 11.26 -60.38
C ARG A 494 5.16 9.87 -60.72
N ALA A 495 5.85 9.22 -59.79
CA ALA A 495 6.34 7.86 -60.01
C ALA A 495 5.19 6.84 -60.17
N VAL A 496 4.13 6.96 -59.37
CA VAL A 496 2.92 6.11 -59.49
C VAL A 496 2.26 6.23 -60.87
N ARG A 497 2.26 7.43 -61.44
CA ARG A 497 1.78 7.67 -62.81
C ARG A 497 2.61 6.94 -63.85
N ASP A 498 3.93 6.97 -63.72
CA ASP A 498 4.85 6.33 -64.67
C ASP A 498 4.67 4.80 -64.72
N PHE A 499 4.10 4.19 -63.68
CA PHE A 499 3.75 2.76 -63.65
C PHE A 499 2.45 2.40 -64.39
N ASN A 500 1.66 3.38 -64.84
CA ASN A 500 0.42 3.20 -65.61
C ASN A 500 -0.55 2.14 -65.01
N LEU A 501 -0.78 2.24 -63.70
CA LEU A 501 -1.60 1.29 -62.94
C LEU A 501 -3.09 1.51 -63.16
N ASN A 502 -3.88 0.43 -63.12
CA ASN A 502 -5.34 0.54 -63.15
C ASN A 502 -5.89 1.03 -61.77
N PRO A 503 -7.16 1.50 -61.71
CA PRO A 503 -7.72 2.03 -60.47
C PRO A 503 -7.71 1.07 -59.27
N SER A 504 -7.90 -0.24 -59.49
CA SER A 504 -7.85 -1.22 -58.40
C SER A 504 -6.43 -1.42 -57.85
N ASP A 505 -5.43 -1.33 -58.71
CA ASP A 505 -4.02 -1.43 -58.32
C ASP A 505 -3.58 -0.15 -57.57
N ILE A 506 -4.14 1.02 -57.90
CA ILE A 506 -3.94 2.29 -57.16
C ILE A 506 -4.57 2.22 -55.76
N ASP A 507 -5.77 1.64 -55.63
CA ASP A 507 -6.41 1.46 -54.32
C ASP A 507 -5.66 0.45 -53.44
N GLY A 508 -5.13 -0.63 -54.03
CA GLY A 508 -4.23 -1.55 -53.33
C GLY A 508 -2.93 -0.88 -52.87
N LEU A 509 -2.41 0.04 -53.68
CA LEU A 509 -1.22 0.83 -53.37
C LEU A 509 -1.45 1.80 -52.21
N LEU A 510 -2.60 2.48 -52.18
CA LEU A 510 -2.97 3.36 -51.07
C LEU A 510 -3.09 2.59 -49.76
N LYS A 511 -3.76 1.43 -49.76
CA LYS A 511 -3.82 0.56 -48.58
C LYS A 511 -2.43 0.11 -48.13
N SER A 512 -1.57 -0.22 -49.08
CA SER A 512 -0.18 -0.55 -48.79
C SER A 512 0.56 0.59 -48.10
N PHE A 513 0.38 1.83 -48.55
CA PHE A 513 0.98 3.03 -47.96
C PHE A 513 0.44 3.34 -46.56
N GLU A 514 -0.86 3.14 -46.32
CA GLU A 514 -1.45 3.26 -44.99
C GLU A 514 -0.83 2.26 -44.01
N HIS A 515 -0.72 0.98 -44.41
CA HIS A 515 -0.06 -0.05 -43.62
C HIS A 515 1.44 0.25 -43.39
N PHE A 516 2.14 0.80 -44.39
CA PHE A 516 3.52 1.24 -44.24
C PHE A 516 3.65 2.38 -43.22
N ILE A 517 2.85 3.45 -43.34
CA ILE A 517 2.84 4.58 -42.39
C ILE A 517 2.56 4.09 -40.97
N GLU A 518 1.60 3.18 -40.81
CA GLU A 518 1.27 2.60 -39.51
C GLU A 518 2.44 1.79 -38.92
N SER A 519 3.14 0.99 -39.75
CA SER A 519 4.34 0.28 -39.30
C SER A 519 5.45 1.23 -38.82
N ARG A 520 5.59 2.41 -39.44
CA ARG A 520 6.56 3.45 -39.04
C ARG A 520 6.18 4.08 -37.70
N ARG A 521 4.89 4.34 -37.53
CA ARG A 521 4.33 4.83 -36.27
C ARG A 521 4.63 3.86 -35.12
N ILE A 522 4.39 2.57 -35.33
CA ILE A 522 4.68 1.51 -34.33
C ILE A 522 6.19 1.41 -34.06
N GLU A 523 7.05 1.45 -35.08
CA GLU A 523 8.51 1.43 -34.91
C GLU A 523 9.01 2.61 -34.05
N GLY A 524 8.45 3.80 -34.23
CA GLY A 524 8.72 4.95 -33.37
C GLY A 524 8.33 4.70 -31.90
N GLN A 525 7.18 4.05 -31.66
CA GLN A 525 6.73 3.67 -30.33
C GLN A 525 7.63 2.58 -29.69
N ILE A 526 8.08 1.60 -30.47
CA ILE A 526 9.03 0.58 -30.02
C ILE A 526 10.34 1.25 -29.55
N ARG A 527 10.90 2.17 -30.34
CA ARG A 527 12.12 2.90 -29.96
C ARG A 527 11.94 3.72 -28.68
N LEU A 528 10.81 4.41 -28.55
CA LEU A 528 10.49 5.16 -27.34
C LEU A 528 10.44 4.23 -26.11
N MET A 529 9.71 3.12 -26.21
CA MET A 529 9.55 2.18 -25.09
C MET A 529 10.85 1.45 -24.74
N LYS A 530 11.70 1.13 -25.71
CA LYS A 530 13.06 0.61 -25.46
C LYS A 530 13.91 1.59 -24.66
N ASN A 531 13.91 2.86 -25.05
CA ASN A 531 14.63 3.90 -24.31
C ASN A 531 14.09 4.05 -22.88
N GLN A 532 12.76 4.00 -22.70
CA GLN A 532 12.14 4.06 -21.38
C GLN A 532 12.52 2.87 -20.51
N ARG A 533 12.51 1.65 -21.07
CA ARG A 533 12.89 0.42 -20.37
C ARG A 533 14.34 0.50 -19.91
N GLU A 534 15.24 0.90 -20.81
CA GLU A 534 16.66 1.04 -20.53
C GLU A 534 16.93 2.11 -19.47
N TYR A 535 16.21 3.24 -19.50
CA TYR A 535 16.29 4.27 -18.46
C TYR A 535 15.91 3.72 -17.08
N ILE A 536 14.77 3.02 -16.99
CA ILE A 536 14.28 2.43 -15.73
C ILE A 536 15.30 1.40 -15.21
N GLU A 537 15.75 0.48 -16.06
CA GLU A 537 16.73 -0.55 -15.72
C GLU A 537 18.05 0.05 -15.20
N LYS A 538 18.59 1.07 -15.86
CA LYS A 538 19.84 1.72 -15.43
C LYS A 538 19.71 2.46 -14.10
N ILE A 539 18.55 3.03 -13.81
CA ILE A 539 18.31 3.75 -12.55
C ILE A 539 18.18 2.80 -11.38
N LYS A 540 17.63 1.59 -11.62
CA LYS A 540 17.52 0.51 -10.63
C LYS A 540 18.85 0.26 -9.90
N GLU A 541 19.97 0.44 -10.58
CA GLU A 541 21.31 0.16 -10.04
C GLU A 541 21.99 1.38 -9.41
N LYS A 542 21.43 2.59 -9.58
CA LYS A 542 22.16 3.85 -9.33
C LYS A 542 21.51 4.79 -8.33
N GLU A 543 20.18 4.81 -8.22
CA GLU A 543 19.46 5.83 -7.44
C GLU A 543 18.36 5.21 -6.56
N GLU A 544 18.79 4.72 -5.41
CA GLU A 544 17.97 4.00 -4.42
C GLU A 544 16.76 4.81 -3.93
N LYS A 545 16.96 6.06 -3.52
CA LYS A 545 15.86 6.93 -3.04
C LYS A 545 14.79 7.16 -4.10
N PHE A 546 15.14 7.13 -5.38
CA PHE A 546 14.17 7.24 -6.48
C PHE A 546 13.38 5.95 -6.63
N ILE A 547 14.06 4.79 -6.66
CA ILE A 547 13.42 3.48 -6.80
C ILE A 547 12.38 3.26 -5.72
N ASN A 548 12.72 3.57 -4.46
CA ASN A 548 11.82 3.38 -3.33
C ASN A 548 10.57 4.27 -3.42
N SER A 549 10.72 5.54 -3.82
CA SER A 549 9.56 6.40 -4.13
C SER A 549 8.73 5.87 -5.30
N PHE A 550 9.37 5.34 -6.33
CA PHE A 550 8.66 4.87 -7.51
C PHE A 550 7.91 3.56 -7.26
N LYS A 551 8.47 2.66 -6.45
CA LYS A 551 7.79 1.46 -5.94
C LYS A 551 6.51 1.81 -5.18
N LEU A 552 6.57 2.78 -4.25
CA LEU A 552 5.38 3.22 -3.53
C LEU A 552 4.36 3.84 -4.48
N TYR A 553 4.80 4.67 -5.43
CA TYR A 553 3.92 5.27 -6.43
C TYR A 553 3.18 4.23 -7.26
N ILE A 554 3.89 3.19 -7.72
CA ILE A 554 3.28 2.05 -8.43
C ILE A 554 2.15 1.41 -7.62
N GLN A 555 2.32 1.25 -6.30
CA GLN A 555 1.23 0.72 -5.47
C GLN A 555 0.06 1.70 -5.34
N MET A 556 0.33 3.01 -5.21
CA MET A 556 -0.71 4.02 -5.04
C MET A 556 -1.59 4.19 -6.30
N ILE A 557 -1.02 4.19 -7.50
CA ILE A 557 -1.79 4.39 -8.74
C ILE A 557 -2.82 3.27 -8.99
N ARG A 558 -2.56 2.06 -8.50
CA ARG A 558 -3.50 0.93 -8.61
C ARG A 558 -4.80 1.21 -7.86
N CYS A 559 -4.74 1.98 -6.78
CA CYS A 559 -5.91 2.41 -6.03
C CYS A 559 -6.60 3.64 -6.64
N SER A 560 -5.97 4.35 -7.57
CA SER A 560 -6.60 5.49 -8.27
C SER A 560 -7.25 6.53 -7.32
N PHE A 561 -6.60 6.84 -6.19
CA PHE A 561 -7.15 7.73 -5.15
C PHE A 561 -7.55 9.15 -5.59
N PRO A 562 -6.87 9.81 -6.56
CA PRO A 562 -7.21 11.18 -6.96
C PRO A 562 -8.67 11.31 -7.39
N GLY A 563 -9.39 12.28 -6.81
CA GLY A 563 -10.79 12.56 -7.13
C GLY A 563 -11.82 11.55 -6.59
N ARG A 564 -11.40 10.43 -5.98
CA ARG A 564 -12.32 9.44 -5.38
C ARG A 564 -12.86 9.93 -4.04
N THR A 565 -14.14 9.66 -3.79
CA THR A 565 -14.83 9.99 -2.52
C THR A 565 -15.44 8.78 -1.81
N ASN A 566 -15.35 7.60 -2.42
CA ASN A 566 -16.04 6.37 -2.01
C ASN A 566 -15.18 5.43 -1.16
N PHE A 567 -14.28 5.96 -0.32
CA PHE A 567 -13.41 5.16 0.56
C PHE A 567 -13.09 5.93 1.86
N GLY A 568 -12.68 5.21 2.91
CA GLY A 568 -12.39 5.78 4.23
C GLY A 568 -10.93 6.23 4.38
N GLY A 569 -10.01 5.51 3.75
CA GLY A 569 -8.57 5.80 3.79
C GLY A 569 -7.74 4.67 3.20
N ALA A 570 -6.44 4.65 3.48
CA ALA A 570 -5.56 3.57 3.06
C ALA A 570 -4.49 3.27 4.11
N LEU A 571 -4.13 1.98 4.20
CA LEU A 571 -2.94 1.52 4.90
C LEU A 571 -1.75 1.56 3.95
N ILE A 572 -0.67 2.18 4.39
CA ILE A 572 0.62 2.17 3.71
C ILE A 572 1.59 1.43 4.59
N THR A 573 2.22 0.39 4.02
CA THR A 573 3.26 -0.40 4.67
C THR A 573 4.57 -0.21 3.90
N GLU A 574 5.63 0.17 4.59
CA GLU A 574 7.02 0.08 4.15
C GLU A 574 7.67 -1.09 4.89
N ASP A 575 8.06 -2.13 4.16
CA ASP A 575 8.81 -3.27 4.67
C ASP A 575 10.29 -3.10 4.33
N ARG A 576 11.13 -3.15 5.37
CA ARG A 576 12.58 -2.98 5.39
C ARG A 576 13.29 -4.25 5.88
N SER A 577 12.58 -5.36 6.08
CA SER A 577 13.15 -6.63 6.57
C SER A 577 14.24 -7.20 5.66
N SER A 578 14.13 -6.94 4.36
CA SER A 578 15.10 -7.37 3.35
C SER A 578 16.22 -6.34 3.11
N GLU A 579 16.22 -5.20 3.83
CA GLU A 579 17.25 -4.18 3.71
C GLU A 579 18.57 -4.70 4.29
N THR A 580 19.59 -4.80 3.44
CA THR A 580 20.97 -5.03 3.92
C THR A 580 21.52 -3.70 4.42
N ARG A 581 22.10 -3.70 5.62
CA ARG A 581 22.75 -2.50 6.20
C ARG A 581 24.18 -2.36 5.68
N ASP A 582 24.71 -1.15 5.76
CA ASP A 582 26.12 -0.88 5.52
C ASP A 582 26.97 -1.71 6.50
N VAL A 583 27.89 -2.52 5.98
CA VAL A 583 28.82 -3.31 6.80
C VAL A 583 30.23 -2.80 6.58
N LEU A 584 30.94 -2.52 7.68
CA LEU A 584 32.36 -2.23 7.67
C LEU A 584 33.13 -3.54 7.58
N VAL A 585 33.81 -3.76 6.44
CA VAL A 585 34.72 -4.89 6.23
C VAL A 585 36.09 -4.33 5.86
N ASP A 586 37.11 -4.67 6.65
CA ASP A 586 38.51 -4.23 6.44
C ASP A 586 38.67 -2.71 6.26
N GLY A 587 37.96 -1.91 7.07
CA GLY A 587 38.02 -0.44 7.01
C GLY A 587 37.32 0.19 5.79
N ARG A 588 36.62 -0.62 4.97
CA ARG A 588 35.77 -0.15 3.87
C ARG A 588 34.30 -0.31 4.23
N VAL A 589 33.52 0.74 3.99
CA VAL A 589 32.06 0.68 4.09
C VAL A 589 31.53 -0.02 2.83
N ILE A 590 31.08 -1.26 2.97
CA ILE A 590 30.27 -1.92 1.96
C ILE A 590 28.85 -1.37 2.14
N ARG A 591 28.37 -0.57 1.18
CA ARG A 591 27.01 -0.05 1.25
C ARG A 591 26.00 -1.18 1.12
N GLY A 592 25.10 -1.26 2.09
CA GLY A 592 23.96 -2.15 2.07
C GLY A 592 22.99 -1.77 0.95
N ASN A 593 22.26 -2.75 0.43
CA ASN A 593 21.34 -2.53 -0.69
C ASN A 593 19.94 -2.18 -0.18
N VAL A 594 19.70 -0.90 0.02
CA VAL A 594 18.42 -0.34 0.50
C VAL A 594 17.33 -0.32 -0.58
N THR A 595 17.64 -0.72 -1.82
CA THR A 595 16.62 -0.92 -2.86
C THR A 595 15.74 -2.15 -2.60
N MET A 596 16.02 -2.97 -1.58
CA MET A 596 15.21 -4.13 -1.21
C MET A 596 13.94 -3.78 -0.42
N ARG A 597 13.68 -2.50 -0.13
CA ARG A 597 12.42 -2.09 0.51
C ARG A 597 11.21 -2.45 -0.34
N GLU A 598 10.17 -2.96 0.31
CA GLU A 598 8.89 -3.25 -0.31
C GLU A 598 7.81 -2.32 0.23
N TYR A 599 6.85 -2.01 -0.63
CA TYR A 599 5.74 -1.13 -0.30
C TYR A 599 4.44 -1.84 -0.60
N ILE A 600 3.47 -1.73 0.31
CA ILE A 600 2.14 -2.31 0.15
C ILE A 600 1.12 -1.23 0.51
N VAL A 601 0.15 -1.02 -0.38
CA VAL A 601 -0.96 -0.08 -0.16
C VAL A 601 -2.27 -0.88 -0.16
N ARG A 602 -3.07 -0.74 0.90
CA ARG A 602 -4.38 -1.40 1.03
C ARG A 602 -5.46 -0.37 1.31
N GLU A 603 -6.49 -0.34 0.48
CA GLU A 603 -7.63 0.55 0.68
C GLU A 603 -8.49 0.10 1.86
N ILE A 604 -8.95 1.06 2.66
CA ILE A 604 -9.96 0.87 3.71
C ILE A 604 -11.27 1.49 3.21
N GLN A 605 -12.33 0.68 3.17
CA GLN A 605 -13.67 1.12 2.76
C GLN A 605 -14.25 2.17 3.73
N ARG A 606 -15.35 2.82 3.35
CA ARG A 606 -15.90 3.98 4.08
C ARG A 606 -16.14 3.69 5.56
N MET A 607 -15.66 4.61 6.40
CA MET A 607 -15.93 4.62 7.85
C MET A 607 -17.39 5.03 8.15
N GLU A 608 -18.01 5.80 7.25
CA GLU A 608 -19.37 6.37 7.41
C GLU A 608 -20.51 5.37 7.10
N GLU A 609 -20.23 4.24 6.44
CA GLU A 609 -21.24 3.21 6.16
C GLU A 609 -21.66 2.41 7.41
N PHE A 610 -20.96 2.60 8.52
CA PHE A 610 -21.17 1.91 9.80
C PHE A 610 -21.75 2.81 10.91
N ILE A 611 -22.24 4.00 10.55
CA ILE A 611 -22.89 4.96 11.47
C ILE A 611 -24.38 4.66 11.56
#